data_AF-A0A2D0N9S4-F1
#
_entry.id   AF-A0A2D0N9S4-F1
#
_cell.length_a   1.000
_cell.length_b   1.000
_cell.length_c   1.000
_cell.angle_alpha   90.00
_cell.angle_beta   90.00
_cell.angle_gamma   90.00
#
_symmetry.space_group_name_H-M   'P 1'
#
loop_
_entity.id
_entity.type
_entity.pdbx_description
1 polymer ?
#
loop_
_entity_poly.entity_id
_entity_poly.type
_entity_poly.pdbx_seq_one_letter_code
_entity_poly.pdbx_strand_id
1 'polypeptide(L)'
;MIGDGMGLGQISAGMYSNNNRLNLEQFPVVGFHKSHSASDLITDSAAGATAFACGVKTYNNAIGLTADTLPCYSILEEAEDRGLATGMVVTSQITNATPAAFIAHQPLRVMNENIAADFLETDIDIFIGGGLSYFIDRSFDKRNLRKELEDKDYLVYDYTQGSVHRVRMDLGKKFAFFTAENLPSGVNLGRNYLPYASQIAAQFLTQKSDEGFFLMIEGSQIDWAAHSNDAQWMIKEMLDFDRAIGQILEFAKKRGDTLVIVTADHETGGVAINDKSKMNRLRLDFTTNHHTAAMIPVFAYGPGARLFSGIYENTQIYHKMKEALEWDERAGVISEPEEGGRN
;
A
#
# COMPACT_ATOMS: atom_id res chain seq x y z
N MET A 1 2.13 -1.60 -5.92
CA MET A 1 2.98 -2.01 -4.78
C MET A 1 3.76 -0.80 -4.30
N ILE A 2 3.76 -0.54 -3.00
CA ILE A 2 4.33 0.66 -2.38
C ILE A 2 5.38 0.22 -1.35
N GLY A 3 6.64 0.60 -1.53
CA GLY A 3 7.64 0.48 -0.46
C GLY A 3 7.69 1.80 0.30
N ASP A 4 7.03 1.90 1.44
CA ASP A 4 6.97 3.15 2.23
C ASP A 4 8.41 3.62 2.54
N GLY A 5 8.75 4.87 2.19
CA GLY A 5 10.11 5.42 2.38
C GLY A 5 11.19 4.88 1.41
N MET A 6 10.83 4.10 0.38
CA MET A 6 11.76 3.45 -0.55
C MET A 6 12.27 4.38 -1.66
N GLY A 7 13.21 5.26 -1.33
CA GLY A 7 13.98 6.04 -2.32
C GLY A 7 15.12 5.27 -2.99
N LEU A 8 15.90 5.96 -3.84
CA LEU A 8 17.03 5.36 -4.56
C LEU A 8 18.15 4.86 -3.63
N GLY A 9 18.34 5.49 -2.46
CA GLY A 9 19.34 5.06 -1.48
C GLY A 9 19.02 3.69 -0.89
N GLN A 10 17.75 3.48 -0.53
CA GLN A 10 17.20 2.23 -0.01
C GLN A 10 17.29 1.12 -1.08
N ILE A 11 16.86 1.42 -2.32
CA ILE A 11 16.94 0.49 -3.46
C ILE A 11 18.39 0.07 -3.71
N SER A 12 19.31 1.03 -3.82
CA SER A 12 20.73 0.76 -4.06
C SER A 12 21.35 -0.04 -2.91
N ALA A 13 20.98 0.28 -1.66
CA ALA A 13 21.46 -0.44 -0.49
C ALA A 13 20.97 -1.90 -0.47
N GLY A 14 19.70 -2.14 -0.80
CA GLY A 14 19.16 -3.49 -0.97
C GLY A 14 19.88 -4.25 -2.09
N MET A 15 19.99 -3.64 -3.28
CA MET A 15 20.64 -4.24 -4.45
C MET A 15 22.07 -4.67 -4.18
N TYR A 16 22.92 -3.76 -3.67
CA TYR A 16 24.32 -4.06 -3.40
C TYR A 16 24.51 -4.96 -2.17
N SER A 17 23.49 -5.08 -1.30
CA SER A 17 23.47 -6.08 -0.21
C SER A 17 23.00 -7.46 -0.67
N ASN A 18 22.47 -7.55 -1.89
CA ASN A 18 21.95 -8.77 -2.50
C ASN A 18 22.71 -9.15 -3.77
N ASN A 19 24.04 -9.12 -3.71
CA ASN A 19 24.92 -9.49 -4.82
C ASN A 19 24.67 -8.69 -6.11
N ASN A 20 24.33 -7.40 -5.97
CA ASN A 20 24.00 -6.51 -7.08
C ASN A 20 22.79 -6.98 -7.89
N ARG A 21 21.74 -7.48 -7.20
CA ARG A 21 20.53 -7.99 -7.84
C ARG A 21 19.27 -7.59 -7.07
N LEU A 22 18.23 -7.22 -7.80
CA LEU A 22 16.85 -7.08 -7.30
C LEU A 22 15.86 -7.55 -8.37
N ASN A 23 14.66 -7.96 -7.94
CA ASN A 23 13.56 -8.22 -8.87
C ASN A 23 13.11 -6.95 -9.60
N LEU A 24 13.34 -5.76 -9.02
CA LEU A 24 13.12 -4.46 -9.67
C LEU A 24 13.82 -4.32 -11.05
N GLU A 25 14.94 -5.01 -11.28
CA GLU A 25 15.65 -4.95 -12.58
C GLU A 25 14.85 -5.56 -13.74
N GLN A 26 13.79 -6.32 -13.44
CA GLN A 26 12.96 -6.98 -14.45
C GLN A 26 11.91 -6.04 -15.06
N PHE A 27 11.74 -4.83 -14.53
CA PHE A 27 10.77 -3.86 -15.04
C PHE A 27 11.33 -3.13 -16.27
N PRO A 28 10.63 -3.18 -17.43
CA PRO A 28 11.11 -2.56 -18.66
C PRO A 28 10.92 -1.04 -18.69
N VAL A 29 10.06 -0.49 -17.83
CA VAL A 29 9.75 0.95 -17.77
C VAL A 29 10.10 1.51 -16.41
N VAL A 30 10.82 2.62 -16.42
CA VAL A 30 11.15 3.43 -15.25
C VAL A 30 10.74 4.88 -15.49
N GLY A 31 10.14 5.48 -14.48
CA GLY A 31 9.85 6.91 -14.39
C GLY A 31 10.17 7.44 -12.99
N PHE A 32 9.85 8.70 -12.75
CA PHE A 32 9.96 9.34 -11.45
C PHE A 32 8.72 10.18 -11.16
N HIS A 33 8.32 10.24 -9.90
CA HIS A 33 7.29 11.17 -9.44
C HIS A 33 7.83 12.18 -8.42
N LYS A 34 7.15 13.32 -8.35
CA LYS A 34 7.36 14.36 -7.34
C LYS A 34 6.35 14.14 -6.21
N SER A 35 6.88 13.80 -5.03
CA SER A 35 6.11 13.30 -3.89
C SER A 35 5.48 14.38 -3.01
N HIS A 36 5.84 15.67 -3.17
CA HIS A 36 5.38 16.75 -2.28
C HIS A 36 3.84 16.75 -2.10
N SER A 37 3.37 17.22 -0.94
CA SER A 37 1.95 17.35 -0.64
C SER A 37 1.44 18.73 -1.08
N ALA A 38 0.16 19.03 -0.83
CA ALA A 38 -0.39 20.37 -1.05
C ALA A 38 0.10 21.39 -0.02
N SER A 39 0.44 20.92 1.19
CA SER A 39 0.86 21.77 2.31
C SER A 39 2.39 21.86 2.47
N ASP A 40 3.13 20.84 2.03
CA ASP A 40 4.56 20.69 2.36
C ASP A 40 5.38 20.17 1.18
N LEU A 41 6.63 20.63 1.07
CA LEU A 41 7.61 20.05 0.13
C LEU A 41 7.99 18.61 0.49
N ILE A 42 7.92 18.27 1.77
CA ILE A 42 8.15 16.93 2.29
C ILE A 42 6.79 16.36 2.69
N THR A 43 6.28 15.42 1.90
CA THR A 43 5.01 14.74 2.18
C THR A 43 5.13 13.79 3.36
N ASP A 44 4.00 13.41 3.93
CA ASP A 44 3.87 12.19 4.72
C ASP A 44 3.19 11.06 3.91
N SER A 45 3.19 9.84 4.44
CA SER A 45 2.55 8.68 3.80
C SER A 45 1.07 8.89 3.51
N ALA A 46 0.35 9.63 4.38
CA ALA A 46 -1.08 9.89 4.22
C ALA A 46 -1.38 10.71 2.96
N ALA A 47 -0.70 11.85 2.79
CA ALA A 47 -0.85 12.66 1.59
C ALA A 47 -0.26 11.99 0.34
N GLY A 48 0.87 11.28 0.49
CA GLY A 48 1.52 10.55 -0.59
C GLY A 48 0.63 9.44 -1.16
N ALA A 49 0.05 8.62 -0.29
CA ALA A 49 -0.86 7.55 -0.67
C ALA A 49 -2.21 8.07 -1.19
N THR A 50 -2.75 9.15 -0.60
CA THR A 50 -3.97 9.80 -1.11
C THR A 50 -3.78 10.30 -2.55
N ALA A 51 -2.59 10.78 -2.91
CA ALA A 51 -2.30 11.16 -4.29
C ALA A 51 -2.35 9.96 -5.26
N PHE A 52 -1.90 8.77 -4.83
CA PHE A 52 -2.00 7.55 -5.63
C PHE A 52 -3.43 7.02 -5.71
N ALA A 53 -4.17 7.10 -4.60
CA ALA A 53 -5.51 6.55 -4.47
C ALA A 53 -6.56 7.41 -5.18
N CYS A 54 -6.46 8.75 -5.10
CA CYS A 54 -7.49 9.68 -5.58
C CYS A 54 -7.05 10.61 -6.73
N GLY A 55 -5.75 10.67 -7.06
CA GLY A 55 -5.26 11.58 -8.10
C GLY A 55 -5.27 13.07 -7.70
N VAL A 56 -5.34 13.38 -6.40
CA VAL A 56 -5.33 14.76 -5.89
C VAL A 56 -4.21 14.97 -4.89
N LYS A 57 -3.64 16.18 -4.87
CA LYS A 57 -2.77 16.59 -3.76
C LYS A 57 -3.63 16.94 -2.56
N THR A 58 -3.17 16.60 -1.37
CA THR A 58 -3.82 16.94 -0.10
C THR A 58 -2.79 17.38 0.93
N TYR A 59 -3.23 17.80 2.11
CA TYR A 59 -2.36 18.20 3.22
C TYR A 59 -1.82 16.98 3.96
N ASN A 60 -0.64 17.11 4.58
CA ASN A 60 -0.06 16.01 5.37
C ASN A 60 -1.02 15.56 6.47
N ASN A 61 -1.09 14.25 6.74
CA ASN A 61 -2.03 13.55 7.63
C ASN A 61 -3.43 13.28 7.06
N ALA A 62 -3.83 13.87 5.93
CA ALA A 62 -5.15 13.59 5.35
C ALA A 62 -5.22 12.17 4.77
N ILE A 63 -6.30 11.46 5.07
CA ILE A 63 -6.58 10.11 4.55
C ILE A 63 -7.78 10.22 3.61
N GLY A 64 -7.58 10.02 2.31
CA GLY A 64 -8.68 9.99 1.35
C GLY A 64 -9.47 11.29 1.27
N LEU A 65 -8.86 12.44 1.59
CA LEU A 65 -9.49 13.76 1.48
C LEU A 65 -8.73 14.65 0.50
N THR A 66 -9.45 15.53 -0.18
CA THR A 66 -8.89 16.66 -0.93
C THR A 66 -8.26 17.70 0.00
N ALA A 67 -7.50 18.65 -0.57
CA ALA A 67 -6.92 19.76 0.20
C ALA A 67 -7.97 20.63 0.92
N ASP A 68 -9.21 20.66 0.42
CA ASP A 68 -10.35 21.36 1.01
C ASP A 68 -11.15 20.48 1.98
N THR A 69 -10.57 19.35 2.44
CA THR A 69 -11.13 18.40 3.43
C THR A 69 -12.37 17.62 2.98
N LEU A 70 -12.72 17.67 1.69
CA LEU A 70 -13.80 16.85 1.12
C LEU A 70 -13.29 15.44 0.80
N PRO A 71 -14.06 14.37 1.08
CA PRO A 71 -13.74 13.01 0.66
C PRO A 71 -13.46 12.92 -0.84
N CYS A 72 -12.37 12.23 -1.20
CA CYS A 72 -12.03 11.91 -2.59
C CYS A 72 -12.29 10.44 -2.85
N TYR A 73 -12.94 10.15 -3.99
CA TYR A 73 -13.25 8.78 -4.38
C TYR A 73 -12.00 8.08 -4.90
N SER A 74 -11.63 6.97 -4.27
CA SER A 74 -10.37 6.27 -4.53
C SER A 74 -10.48 5.27 -5.70
N ILE A 75 -9.33 4.87 -6.24
CA ILE A 75 -9.23 3.85 -7.28
C ILE A 75 -9.71 2.47 -6.81
N LEU A 76 -9.62 2.17 -5.50
CA LEU A 76 -10.09 0.91 -4.94
C LEU A 76 -11.61 0.90 -4.87
N GLU A 77 -12.22 2.00 -4.38
CA GLU A 77 -13.69 2.13 -4.41
C GLU A 77 -14.22 2.12 -5.85
N GLU A 78 -13.54 2.81 -6.79
CA GLU A 78 -13.90 2.76 -8.21
C GLU A 78 -13.75 1.35 -8.81
N ALA A 79 -12.80 0.55 -8.34
CA ALA A 79 -12.64 -0.84 -8.74
C ALA A 79 -13.82 -1.70 -8.25
N GLU A 80 -14.20 -1.59 -6.97
CA GLU A 80 -15.37 -2.26 -6.38
C GLU A 80 -16.66 -1.91 -7.14
N ASP A 81 -16.90 -0.62 -7.40
CA ASP A 81 -18.05 -0.11 -8.15
C ASP A 81 -18.14 -0.66 -9.59
N ARG A 82 -16.99 -1.03 -10.15
CA ARG A 82 -16.87 -1.61 -11.50
C ARG A 82 -16.88 -3.14 -11.47
N GLY A 83 -17.07 -3.75 -10.30
CA GLY A 83 -17.15 -5.20 -10.13
C GLY A 83 -15.80 -5.92 -10.15
N LEU A 84 -14.68 -5.18 -10.11
CA LEU A 84 -13.37 -5.79 -9.90
C LEU A 84 -13.26 -6.26 -8.46
N ALA A 85 -12.60 -7.39 -8.25
CA ALA A 85 -12.27 -7.81 -6.90
C ALA A 85 -11.18 -6.89 -6.31
N THR A 86 -11.25 -6.53 -5.03
CA THR A 86 -10.21 -5.65 -4.43
C THR A 86 -9.52 -6.21 -3.20
N GLY A 87 -8.26 -5.84 -3.02
CA GLY A 87 -7.54 -6.24 -1.84
C GLY A 87 -6.33 -5.41 -1.43
N MET A 88 -5.90 -5.65 -0.19
CA MET A 88 -4.76 -4.98 0.44
C MET A 88 -3.89 -5.95 1.24
N VAL A 89 -2.57 -5.85 1.08
CA VAL A 89 -1.60 -6.62 1.89
C VAL A 89 -0.51 -5.69 2.39
N VAL A 90 -0.38 -5.54 3.70
CA VAL A 90 0.58 -4.61 4.31
C VAL A 90 1.39 -5.24 5.42
N THR A 91 2.51 -4.60 5.76
CA THR A 91 3.39 -5.01 6.86
C THR A 91 3.28 -4.14 8.11
N SER A 92 2.39 -3.16 8.08
CA SER A 92 1.97 -2.36 9.24
C SER A 92 0.58 -2.79 9.73
N GLN A 93 -0.05 -1.96 10.57
CA GLN A 93 -1.49 -2.03 10.77
C GLN A 93 -2.22 -1.76 9.45
N ILE A 94 -3.36 -2.44 9.23
CA ILE A 94 -4.18 -2.22 8.04
C ILE A 94 -4.83 -0.83 8.04
N THR A 95 -4.93 -0.18 9.21
CA THR A 95 -5.42 1.20 9.39
C THR A 95 -4.33 2.25 9.27
N ASN A 96 -3.07 1.87 8.98
CA ASN A 96 -2.00 2.82 8.75
C ASN A 96 -2.27 3.66 7.48
N ALA A 97 -1.59 4.78 7.34
CA ALA A 97 -1.93 5.81 6.37
C ALA A 97 -1.97 5.31 4.92
N THR A 98 -0.99 4.52 4.49
CA THR A 98 -0.91 4.02 3.12
C THR A 98 -2.11 3.17 2.72
N PRO A 99 -2.46 2.07 3.43
CA PRO A 99 -3.69 1.33 3.12
C PRO A 99 -4.96 2.15 3.37
N ALA A 100 -5.00 2.94 4.43
CA ALA A 100 -6.19 3.74 4.76
C ALA A 100 -6.57 4.72 3.65
N ALA A 101 -5.59 5.32 2.96
CA ALA A 101 -5.85 6.26 1.87
C ALA A 101 -6.60 5.66 0.66
N PHE A 102 -6.64 4.32 0.54
CA PHE A 102 -7.38 3.63 -0.51
C PHE A 102 -8.81 3.22 -0.10
N ILE A 103 -9.23 3.38 1.15
CA ILE A 103 -10.54 2.85 1.59
C ILE A 103 -11.26 3.72 2.65
N ALA A 104 -10.58 4.70 3.23
CA ALA A 104 -11.07 5.50 4.33
C ALA A 104 -10.97 7.00 4.04
N HIS A 105 -11.76 7.79 4.75
CA HIS A 105 -11.84 9.25 4.57
C HIS A 105 -11.81 9.96 5.92
N GLN A 106 -10.60 10.28 6.40
CA GLN A 106 -10.42 10.85 7.74
C GLN A 106 -9.47 12.05 7.71
N PRO A 107 -9.75 13.10 8.51
CA PRO A 107 -8.96 14.34 8.50
C PRO A 107 -7.55 14.14 9.04
N LEU A 108 -7.33 13.10 9.87
CA LEU A 108 -6.06 12.81 10.51
C LEU A 108 -5.77 11.30 10.48
N ARG A 109 -4.59 10.94 9.98
CA ARG A 109 -4.07 9.55 9.93
C ARG A 109 -4.02 8.81 11.26
N VAL A 110 -4.10 9.53 12.38
CA VAL A 110 -4.07 8.94 13.72
C VAL A 110 -5.43 8.40 14.18
N MET A 111 -6.51 8.72 13.45
CA MET A 111 -7.89 8.30 13.77
C MET A 111 -8.14 6.83 13.41
N ASN A 112 -7.28 5.93 13.89
CA ASN A 112 -7.28 4.51 13.52
C ASN A 112 -8.60 3.80 13.83
N GLU A 113 -9.31 4.17 14.91
CA GLU A 113 -10.64 3.62 15.17
C GLU A 113 -11.65 4.08 14.09
N ASN A 114 -11.64 5.36 13.69
CA ASN A 114 -12.52 5.82 12.61
C ASN A 114 -12.14 5.18 11.26
N ILE A 115 -10.84 5.11 10.94
CA ILE A 115 -10.33 4.42 9.76
C ILE A 115 -10.80 2.96 9.75
N ALA A 116 -10.70 2.24 10.86
CA ALA A 116 -11.17 0.86 10.94
C ALA A 116 -12.69 0.73 10.70
N ALA A 117 -13.48 1.74 11.08
CA ALA A 117 -14.92 1.74 10.80
C ALA A 117 -15.19 1.95 9.29
N ASP A 118 -14.42 2.80 8.61
CA ASP A 118 -14.57 3.04 7.17
C ASP A 118 -14.30 1.78 6.33
N PHE A 119 -13.50 0.82 6.82
CA PHE A 119 -13.34 -0.50 6.19
C PHE A 119 -14.66 -1.29 6.06
N LEU A 120 -15.70 -0.94 6.82
CA LEU A 120 -17.03 -1.54 6.69
C LEU A 120 -17.90 -0.85 5.64
N GLU A 121 -17.52 0.31 5.13
CA GLU A 121 -18.30 1.05 4.13
C GLU A 121 -17.98 0.57 2.69
N THR A 122 -16.77 0.05 2.47
CA THR A 122 -16.34 -0.56 1.21
C THR A 122 -16.22 -2.07 1.34
N ASP A 123 -16.69 -2.80 0.33
CA ASP A 123 -16.88 -4.24 0.38
C ASP A 123 -15.65 -5.08 -0.02
N ILE A 124 -14.44 -4.57 0.29
CA ILE A 124 -13.12 -5.15 -0.04
C ILE A 124 -13.05 -6.68 0.14
N ASP A 125 -12.64 -7.40 -0.90
CA ASP A 125 -12.65 -8.86 -0.86
C ASP A 125 -11.58 -9.48 0.03
N ILE A 126 -10.40 -8.85 0.12
CA ILE A 126 -9.30 -9.35 0.95
C ILE A 126 -8.46 -8.25 1.58
N PHE A 127 -8.22 -8.32 2.89
CA PHE A 127 -7.15 -7.55 3.52
C PHE A 127 -6.31 -8.35 4.51
N ILE A 128 -5.01 -8.07 4.51
CA ILE A 128 -4.02 -8.71 5.37
C ILE A 128 -3.10 -7.63 5.96
N GLY A 129 -3.09 -7.49 7.29
CA GLY A 129 -2.27 -6.51 8.01
C GLY A 129 -2.42 -6.66 9.52
N GLY A 130 -1.72 -5.85 10.32
CA GLY A 130 -1.89 -5.82 11.77
C GLY A 130 -3.07 -4.96 12.22
N GLY A 131 -3.14 -4.69 13.53
CA GLY A 131 -4.05 -3.70 14.10
C GLY A 131 -5.43 -4.23 14.49
N LEU A 132 -5.55 -5.52 14.87
CA LEU A 132 -6.80 -6.10 15.35
C LEU A 132 -7.46 -5.27 16.47
N SER A 133 -6.67 -4.67 17.36
CA SER A 133 -7.15 -3.86 18.48
C SER A 133 -8.11 -2.74 18.03
N TYR A 134 -7.85 -2.08 16.90
CA TYR A 134 -8.74 -1.04 16.35
C TYR A 134 -10.10 -1.58 15.89
N PHE A 135 -10.23 -2.89 15.71
CA PHE A 135 -11.47 -3.57 15.34
C PHE A 135 -12.22 -4.17 16.53
N ILE A 136 -11.56 -4.42 17.67
CA ILE A 136 -12.18 -5.15 18.82
C ILE A 136 -12.16 -4.42 20.15
N ASP A 137 -11.21 -3.51 20.38
CA ASP A 137 -11.03 -2.77 21.64
C ASP A 137 -11.26 -1.27 21.42
N ARG A 138 -12.47 -0.94 20.98
CA ARG A 138 -12.81 0.40 20.53
C ARG A 138 -13.28 1.27 21.67
N SER A 139 -12.52 2.31 21.96
CA SER A 139 -12.82 3.25 23.03
C SER A 139 -13.91 4.25 22.63
N PHE A 140 -13.95 4.65 21.36
CA PHE A 140 -14.77 5.72 20.81
C PHE A 140 -16.27 5.35 20.73
N ASP A 141 -16.60 4.18 20.19
CA ASP A 141 -17.98 3.77 19.90
C ASP A 141 -18.40 2.41 20.50
N LYS A 142 -17.46 1.68 21.12
CA LYS A 142 -17.67 0.36 21.74
C LYS A 142 -18.14 -0.73 20.76
N ARG A 143 -17.99 -0.51 19.45
CA ARG A 143 -18.32 -1.50 18.41
C ARG A 143 -17.33 -2.66 18.42
N ASN A 144 -17.78 -3.79 17.87
CA ASN A 144 -16.91 -4.94 17.59
C ASN A 144 -16.91 -5.16 16.08
N LEU A 145 -16.01 -4.46 15.39
CA LEU A 145 -15.92 -4.48 13.94
C LEU A 145 -15.46 -5.83 13.41
N ARG A 146 -14.72 -6.63 14.21
CA ARG A 146 -14.43 -8.04 13.84
C ARG A 146 -15.73 -8.82 13.64
N LYS A 147 -16.69 -8.66 14.55
CA LYS A 147 -18.00 -9.30 14.42
C LYS A 147 -18.81 -8.72 13.27
N GLU A 148 -18.78 -7.40 13.09
CA GLU A 148 -19.51 -6.77 11.98
C GLU A 148 -18.95 -7.20 10.61
N LEU A 149 -17.64 -7.41 10.49
CA LEU A 149 -17.04 -8.06 9.31
C LEU A 149 -17.58 -9.50 9.12
N GLU A 150 -17.63 -10.31 10.18
CA GLU A 150 -18.21 -11.66 10.11
C GLU A 150 -19.69 -11.62 9.67
N ASP A 151 -20.46 -10.63 10.15
CA ASP A 151 -21.86 -10.40 9.76
C ASP A 151 -21.99 -9.92 8.29
N LYS A 152 -20.93 -9.30 7.73
CA LYS A 152 -20.79 -8.97 6.30
C LYS A 152 -20.11 -10.07 5.47
N ASP A 153 -20.17 -11.32 5.94
CA ASP A 153 -19.68 -12.53 5.27
C ASP A 153 -18.15 -12.60 5.07
N TYR A 154 -17.39 -11.90 5.91
CA TYR A 154 -15.95 -12.09 5.98
C TYR A 154 -15.61 -13.34 6.80
N LEU A 155 -14.65 -14.11 6.30
CA LEU A 155 -13.90 -15.06 7.07
C LEU A 155 -12.73 -14.32 7.75
N VAL A 156 -12.88 -14.05 9.05
CA VAL A 156 -11.91 -13.26 9.82
C VAL A 156 -11.00 -14.17 10.63
N TYR A 157 -9.70 -14.11 10.32
CA TYR A 157 -8.63 -14.78 11.05
C TYR A 157 -7.70 -13.78 11.74
N ASP A 158 -7.01 -14.23 12.78
CA ASP A 158 -5.98 -13.45 13.44
C ASP A 158 -4.74 -14.27 13.84
N TYR A 159 -3.73 -13.55 14.34
CA TYR A 159 -2.43 -14.08 14.77
C TYR A 159 -2.52 -15.18 15.84
N THR A 160 -3.61 -15.27 16.62
CA THR A 160 -3.80 -16.32 17.63
C THR A 160 -4.11 -17.67 16.99
N GLN A 161 -4.65 -17.67 15.77
CA GLN A 161 -4.96 -18.87 14.99
C GLN A 161 -3.77 -19.34 14.14
N GLY A 162 -2.64 -18.61 14.18
CA GLY A 162 -1.39 -18.98 13.57
C GLY A 162 -0.89 -17.98 12.53
N SER A 163 -0.18 -18.49 11.51
CA SER A 163 0.33 -17.67 10.42
C SER A 163 -0.58 -17.74 9.21
N VAL A 164 -0.62 -16.67 8.41
CA VAL A 164 -1.30 -16.63 7.11
C VAL A 164 -0.88 -17.78 6.18
N HIS A 165 0.28 -18.40 6.38
CA HIS A 165 0.71 -19.62 5.68
C HIS A 165 -0.15 -20.87 5.92
N ARG A 166 -1.06 -20.83 6.89
CA ARG A 166 -1.85 -21.99 7.33
C ARG A 166 -3.35 -21.80 7.16
N VAL A 167 -3.79 -20.59 6.83
CA VAL A 167 -5.21 -20.31 6.64
C VAL A 167 -5.68 -20.79 5.28
N ARG A 168 -6.95 -21.20 5.23
CA ARG A 168 -7.61 -21.54 3.98
C ARG A 168 -8.52 -20.38 3.61
N MET A 169 -8.39 -19.91 2.39
CA MET A 169 -9.33 -18.96 1.82
C MET A 169 -10.53 -19.74 1.27
N ASP A 170 -11.72 -19.18 1.49
CA ASP A 170 -12.97 -19.66 0.91
C ASP A 170 -13.40 -18.66 -0.15
N LEU A 171 -13.47 -19.08 -1.42
CA LEU A 171 -13.86 -18.22 -2.54
C LEU A 171 -15.30 -17.70 -2.40
N GLY A 172 -16.14 -18.41 -1.65
CA GLY A 172 -17.51 -17.99 -1.35
C GLY A 172 -17.59 -16.81 -0.38
N LYS A 173 -16.50 -16.48 0.33
CA LYS A 173 -16.47 -15.45 1.38
C LYS A 173 -15.47 -14.34 1.07
N LYS A 174 -15.57 -13.22 1.79
CA LYS A 174 -14.51 -12.20 1.87
C LYS A 174 -13.48 -12.63 2.92
N PHE A 175 -12.28 -12.06 2.91
CA PHE A 175 -11.18 -12.55 3.75
C PHE A 175 -10.48 -11.41 4.51
N ALA A 176 -10.40 -11.55 5.82
CA ALA A 176 -9.63 -10.63 6.68
C ALA A 176 -8.63 -11.43 7.50
N PHE A 177 -7.36 -11.05 7.47
CA PHE A 177 -6.34 -11.65 8.34
C PHE A 177 -5.55 -10.61 9.11
N PHE A 178 -5.70 -10.63 10.43
CA PHE A 178 -4.95 -9.77 11.33
C PHE A 178 -3.64 -10.40 11.76
N THR A 179 -2.51 -9.94 11.22
CA THR A 179 -1.18 -10.52 11.47
C THR A 179 -0.59 -10.18 12.84
N ALA A 180 -1.18 -9.21 13.54
CA ALA A 180 -0.80 -8.81 14.90
C ALA A 180 -1.96 -8.08 15.59
N GLU A 181 -1.97 -8.10 16.92
CA GLU A 181 -2.92 -7.33 17.72
C GLU A 181 -2.81 -5.83 17.44
N ASN A 182 -1.57 -5.33 17.43
CA ASN A 182 -1.23 -3.96 17.12
C ASN A 182 -0.25 -3.96 15.94
N LEU A 183 1.01 -3.59 16.19
CA LEU A 183 2.07 -3.51 15.21
C LEU A 183 2.61 -4.91 14.83
N PRO A 184 2.65 -5.29 13.54
CA PRO A 184 3.40 -6.46 13.12
C PRO A 184 4.91 -6.29 13.40
N SER A 185 5.57 -7.36 13.85
CA SER A 185 7.04 -7.36 14.01
C SER A 185 7.77 -7.07 12.70
N GLY A 186 8.97 -6.50 12.75
CA GLY A 186 9.82 -6.34 11.57
C GLY A 186 10.44 -7.66 11.06
N VAL A 187 10.97 -7.64 9.85
CA VAL A 187 11.69 -8.78 9.23
C VAL A 187 12.94 -9.13 10.02
N ASN A 188 13.60 -8.12 10.60
CA ASN A 188 14.71 -8.30 11.52
C ASN A 188 14.34 -9.13 12.76
N LEU A 189 13.05 -9.19 13.12
CA LEU A 189 12.49 -9.95 14.24
C LEU A 189 11.70 -11.20 13.81
N GLY A 190 11.78 -11.59 12.53
CA GLY A 190 11.25 -12.86 12.04
C GLY A 190 9.95 -12.79 11.25
N ARG A 191 9.42 -11.59 10.95
CA ARG A 191 8.33 -11.43 9.98
C ARG A 191 8.75 -11.99 8.62
N ASN A 192 7.89 -12.78 7.98
CA ASN A 192 8.21 -13.46 6.72
C ASN A 192 7.02 -13.62 5.77
N TYR A 193 5.90 -12.93 6.03
CA TYR A 193 4.65 -13.22 5.32
C TYR A 193 4.42 -12.40 4.05
N LEU A 194 5.07 -11.24 3.86
CA LEU A 194 4.70 -10.32 2.77
C LEU A 194 4.77 -10.98 1.37
N PRO A 195 5.84 -11.72 1.00
CA PRO A 195 5.88 -12.36 -0.32
C PRO A 195 4.77 -13.39 -0.52
N TYR A 196 4.51 -14.22 0.49
CA TYR A 196 3.49 -15.25 0.43
C TYR A 196 2.07 -14.66 0.42
N ALA A 197 1.80 -13.72 1.32
CA ALA A 197 0.52 -13.01 1.42
C ALA A 197 0.17 -12.27 0.13
N SER A 198 1.16 -11.63 -0.51
CA SER A 198 0.99 -10.98 -1.81
C SER A 198 0.58 -11.96 -2.90
N GLN A 199 1.25 -13.13 -2.96
CA GLN A 199 0.95 -14.16 -3.94
C GLN A 199 -0.46 -14.74 -3.78
N ILE A 200 -0.83 -15.13 -2.55
CA ILE A 200 -2.14 -15.73 -2.30
C ILE A 200 -3.28 -14.71 -2.49
N ALA A 201 -3.06 -13.44 -2.17
CA ALA A 201 -4.06 -12.39 -2.40
C ALA A 201 -4.33 -12.20 -3.89
N ALA A 202 -3.28 -12.11 -4.72
CA ALA A 202 -3.43 -12.03 -6.17
C ALA A 202 -4.16 -13.26 -6.75
N GLN A 203 -3.85 -14.46 -6.25
CA GLN A 203 -4.50 -15.71 -6.65
C GLN A 203 -5.98 -15.78 -6.22
N PHE A 204 -6.28 -15.31 -5.01
CA PHE A 204 -7.64 -15.25 -4.48
C PHE A 204 -8.50 -14.29 -5.30
N LEU A 205 -8.03 -13.06 -5.50
CA LEU A 205 -8.74 -12.02 -6.24
C LEU A 205 -9.03 -12.41 -7.69
N THR A 206 -8.07 -13.08 -8.35
CA THR A 206 -8.26 -13.64 -9.70
C THR A 206 -9.46 -14.58 -9.79
N GLN A 207 -9.75 -15.31 -8.73
CA GLN A 207 -10.85 -16.28 -8.69
C GLN A 207 -12.14 -15.66 -8.14
N LYS A 208 -12.08 -14.41 -7.67
CA LYS A 208 -13.19 -13.72 -7.00
C LYS A 208 -14.05 -12.93 -7.99
N SER A 209 -13.45 -12.39 -9.05
CA SER A 209 -14.16 -11.69 -10.11
C SER A 209 -13.58 -12.00 -11.50
N ASP A 210 -14.46 -12.16 -12.47
CA ASP A 210 -14.11 -12.29 -13.90
C ASP A 210 -13.74 -10.94 -14.53
N GLU A 211 -14.10 -9.81 -13.90
CA GLU A 211 -13.76 -8.45 -14.35
C GLU A 211 -12.30 -8.06 -14.01
N GLY A 212 -11.57 -8.94 -13.32
CA GLY A 212 -10.22 -8.69 -12.86
C GLY A 212 -10.17 -8.18 -11.42
N PHE A 213 -9.06 -7.54 -11.05
CA PHE A 213 -8.85 -7.10 -9.67
C PHE A 213 -7.95 -5.87 -9.52
N PHE A 214 -8.10 -5.19 -8.39
CA PHE A 214 -7.17 -4.18 -7.89
C PHE A 214 -6.51 -4.67 -6.59
N LEU A 215 -5.18 -4.64 -6.52
CA LEU A 215 -4.44 -5.10 -5.34
C LEU A 215 -3.35 -4.10 -4.96
N MET A 216 -3.47 -3.53 -3.75
CA MET A 216 -2.44 -2.71 -3.13
C MET A 216 -1.60 -3.56 -2.18
N ILE A 217 -0.27 -3.54 -2.36
CA ILE A 217 0.69 -4.25 -1.52
C ILE A 217 1.68 -3.25 -0.97
N GLU A 218 1.95 -3.30 0.33
CA GLU A 218 2.86 -2.38 1.01
C GLU A 218 4.00 -3.08 1.75
N GLY A 219 5.23 -2.71 1.41
CA GLY A 219 6.43 -2.93 2.23
C GLY A 219 6.60 -1.78 3.22
N SER A 220 5.74 -1.74 4.24
CA SER A 220 5.52 -0.61 5.15
C SER A 220 6.69 -0.23 6.05
N GLN A 221 7.59 -1.17 6.38
CA GLN A 221 8.59 -0.95 7.44
C GLN A 221 9.97 -0.49 6.93
N ILE A 222 10.14 -0.29 5.61
CA ILE A 222 11.36 0.32 5.05
C ILE A 222 11.53 1.74 5.63
N ASP A 223 10.45 2.50 5.64
CA ASP A 223 10.32 3.82 6.26
C ASP A 223 10.69 3.81 7.75
N TRP A 224 10.10 2.93 8.55
CA TRP A 224 10.34 2.90 10.00
C TRP A 224 11.79 2.57 10.35
N ALA A 225 12.40 1.67 9.58
CA ALA A 225 13.80 1.35 9.72
C ALA A 225 14.68 2.54 9.37
N ALA A 226 14.32 3.30 8.33
CA ALA A 226 15.04 4.50 7.93
C ALA A 226 14.84 5.67 8.90
N HIS A 227 13.65 5.88 9.47
CA HIS A 227 13.43 6.80 10.60
C HIS A 227 14.30 6.46 11.81
N SER A 228 14.54 5.18 12.04
CA SER A 228 15.41 4.69 13.11
C SER A 228 16.91 4.76 12.75
N ASN A 229 17.24 5.19 11.53
CA ASN A 229 18.59 5.13 10.95
C ASN A 229 19.23 3.73 11.06
N ASP A 230 18.42 2.67 11.04
CA ASP A 230 18.87 1.29 11.16
C ASP A 230 19.10 0.69 9.76
N ALA A 231 20.35 0.81 9.29
CA ALA A 231 20.77 0.29 7.99
C ALA A 231 20.46 -1.21 7.80
N GLN A 232 20.66 -2.04 8.84
CA GLN A 232 20.50 -3.49 8.71
C GLN A 232 19.02 -3.88 8.63
N TRP A 233 18.19 -3.24 9.43
CA TRP A 233 16.74 -3.43 9.36
C TRP A 233 16.20 -2.92 8.02
N MET A 234 16.58 -1.73 7.59
CA MET A 234 16.12 -1.12 6.34
C MET A 234 16.46 -1.98 5.12
N ILE A 235 17.70 -2.50 5.04
CA ILE A 235 18.10 -3.43 3.98
C ILE A 235 17.23 -4.70 4.01
N LYS A 236 16.97 -5.28 5.19
CA LYS A 236 16.13 -6.48 5.31
C LYS A 236 14.69 -6.25 4.87
N GLU A 237 14.10 -5.10 5.21
CA GLU A 237 12.76 -4.72 4.76
C GLU A 237 12.71 -4.52 3.24
N MET A 238 13.72 -3.83 2.68
CA MET A 238 13.83 -3.67 1.23
C MET A 238 13.88 -5.03 0.51
N LEU A 239 14.70 -5.97 1.01
CA LEU A 239 14.81 -7.31 0.44
C LEU A 239 13.54 -8.16 0.62
N ASP A 240 12.80 -7.97 1.71
CA ASP A 240 11.51 -8.62 1.89
C ASP A 240 10.47 -8.12 0.87
N PHE A 241 10.42 -6.80 0.67
CA PHE A 241 9.59 -6.18 -0.36
C PHE A 241 10.00 -6.62 -1.78
N ASP A 242 11.30 -6.70 -2.08
CA ASP A 242 11.80 -7.19 -3.37
C ASP A 242 11.41 -8.65 -3.65
N ARG A 243 11.39 -9.51 -2.62
CA ARG A 243 10.86 -10.88 -2.76
C ARG A 243 9.37 -10.88 -3.10
N ALA A 244 8.58 -9.98 -2.51
CA ALA A 244 7.17 -9.84 -2.85
C ALA A 244 6.99 -9.34 -4.29
N ILE A 245 7.80 -8.37 -4.74
CA ILE A 245 7.86 -7.92 -6.13
C ILE A 245 8.13 -9.11 -7.06
N GLY A 246 9.10 -9.95 -6.73
CA GLY A 246 9.40 -11.16 -7.50
C GLY A 246 8.20 -12.12 -7.61
N GLN A 247 7.46 -12.35 -6.52
CA GLN A 247 6.27 -13.20 -6.56
C GLN A 247 5.16 -12.63 -7.45
N ILE A 248 4.92 -11.31 -7.38
CA ILE A 248 3.90 -10.64 -8.19
C ILE A 248 4.30 -10.56 -9.67
N LEU A 249 5.57 -10.32 -9.98
CA LEU A 249 6.05 -10.37 -11.36
C LEU A 249 5.90 -11.77 -11.97
N GLU A 250 6.23 -12.82 -11.22
CA GLU A 250 6.04 -14.20 -11.69
C GLU A 250 4.56 -14.54 -11.89
N PHE A 251 3.67 -14.00 -11.05
CA PHE A 251 2.22 -14.07 -11.27
C PHE A 251 1.80 -13.34 -12.56
N ALA A 252 2.22 -12.09 -12.74
CA ALA A 252 1.83 -11.24 -13.87
C ALA A 252 2.32 -11.81 -15.21
N LYS A 253 3.58 -12.29 -15.27
CA LYS A 253 4.16 -12.91 -16.47
C LYS A 253 3.38 -14.13 -16.97
N LYS A 254 2.83 -14.93 -16.05
CA LYS A 254 2.07 -16.14 -16.40
C LYS A 254 0.71 -15.81 -17.02
N ARG A 255 0.16 -14.63 -16.75
CA ARG A 255 -1.15 -14.22 -17.25
C ARG A 255 -1.06 -13.33 -18.49
N GLY A 256 -0.11 -12.40 -18.51
CA GLY A 256 0.06 -11.45 -19.62
C GLY A 256 -0.95 -10.28 -19.63
N ASP A 257 -1.92 -10.25 -18.71
CA ASP A 257 -2.98 -9.25 -18.61
C ASP A 257 -2.84 -8.32 -17.38
N THR A 258 -1.75 -8.47 -16.62
CA THR A 258 -1.59 -7.79 -15.32
C THR A 258 -0.60 -6.64 -15.42
N LEU A 259 -1.06 -5.42 -15.11
CA LEU A 259 -0.19 -4.26 -14.89
C LEU A 259 0.36 -4.30 -13.46
N VAL A 260 1.68 -4.24 -13.32
CA VAL A 260 2.36 -4.12 -12.02
C VAL A 260 3.09 -2.79 -11.97
N ILE A 261 2.77 -1.99 -10.95
CA ILE A 261 3.42 -0.71 -10.65
C ILE A 261 4.09 -0.83 -9.28
N VAL A 262 5.37 -0.47 -9.20
CA VAL A 262 6.13 -0.40 -7.95
C VAL A 262 6.66 1.02 -7.76
N THR A 263 6.41 1.62 -6.61
CA THR A 263 6.94 2.93 -6.23
C THR A 263 7.04 3.08 -4.71
N ALA A 264 7.30 4.28 -4.22
CA ALA A 264 7.16 4.70 -2.83
C ALA A 264 6.29 5.95 -2.75
N ASP A 265 5.76 6.25 -1.58
CA ASP A 265 5.14 7.52 -1.21
C ASP A 265 6.17 8.66 -1.08
N HIS A 266 7.31 8.38 -0.44
CA HIS A 266 8.43 9.30 -0.26
C HIS A 266 9.76 8.54 -0.06
N GLU A 267 10.84 9.29 0.15
CA GLU A 267 12.13 8.78 0.63
C GLU A 267 12.25 9.11 2.11
N THR A 268 12.88 8.23 2.89
CA THR A 268 13.10 8.44 4.32
C THR A 268 14.55 8.29 4.72
N GLY A 269 15.06 9.26 5.47
CA GLY A 269 16.39 9.22 6.09
C GLY A 269 17.52 9.85 5.27
N GLY A 270 17.28 10.18 4.00
CA GLY A 270 18.29 10.72 3.09
C GLY A 270 19.51 9.79 2.99
N VAL A 271 19.25 8.54 2.61
CA VAL A 271 20.22 7.43 2.68
C VAL A 271 21.34 7.60 1.65
N ALA A 272 22.58 7.61 2.14
CA ALA A 272 23.78 7.68 1.33
C ALA A 272 24.65 6.41 1.49
N ILE A 273 25.17 5.90 0.37
CA ILE A 273 26.18 4.83 0.36
C ILE A 273 27.57 5.48 0.28
N ASN A 274 28.39 5.30 1.30
CA ASN A 274 29.66 6.01 1.43
C ASN A 274 30.88 5.25 0.91
N ASP A 275 32.01 5.96 0.88
CA ASP A 275 33.32 5.42 0.58
C ASP A 275 33.64 4.16 1.39
N LYS A 276 34.50 3.29 0.85
CA LYS A 276 34.90 2.00 1.47
C LYS A 276 33.78 0.96 1.60
N SER A 277 32.56 1.24 1.13
CA SER A 277 31.53 0.22 0.90
C SER A 277 32.07 -0.88 -0.01
N LYS A 278 31.66 -2.12 0.24
CA LYS A 278 31.92 -3.28 -0.62
C LYS A 278 30.59 -3.98 -0.89
N MET A 279 30.53 -4.77 -1.96
CA MET A 279 29.37 -5.65 -2.22
C MET A 279 29.05 -6.48 -0.97
N ASN A 280 27.78 -6.55 -0.59
CA ASN A 280 27.27 -7.21 0.62
C ASN A 280 27.83 -6.68 1.96
N ARG A 281 28.50 -5.52 1.95
CA ARG A 281 29.03 -4.87 3.17
C ARG A 281 29.11 -3.36 2.97
N LEU A 282 27.96 -2.70 3.15
CA LEU A 282 27.80 -1.28 2.91
C LEU A 282 28.12 -0.44 4.15
N ARG A 283 28.60 0.78 3.92
CA ARG A 283 28.65 1.85 4.92
C ARG A 283 27.58 2.87 4.52
N LEU A 284 26.47 2.85 5.25
CA LEU A 284 25.36 3.78 5.02
C LEU A 284 25.40 4.90 6.05
N ASP A 285 25.15 6.12 5.59
CA ASP A 285 24.80 7.23 6.48
C ASP A 285 23.39 7.74 6.15
N PHE A 286 22.77 8.33 7.16
CA PHE A 286 21.46 8.96 7.10
C PHE A 286 21.65 10.43 7.43
N THR A 287 21.07 11.31 6.61
CA THR A 287 21.19 12.77 6.80
C THR A 287 20.13 13.32 7.73
N THR A 288 19.06 12.56 7.96
CA THR A 288 17.93 12.91 8.81
C THR A 288 17.29 11.64 9.36
N ASN A 289 16.43 11.77 10.37
CA ASN A 289 15.51 10.73 10.84
C ASN A 289 14.07 11.03 10.38
N HIS A 290 13.89 11.79 9.30
CA HIS A 290 12.61 12.19 8.71
C HIS A 290 12.56 11.88 7.22
N HIS A 291 11.42 12.12 6.58
CA HIS A 291 11.30 12.02 5.13
C HIS A 291 12.15 13.10 4.43
N THR A 292 12.47 12.88 3.15
CA THR A 292 13.10 13.89 2.29
C THR A 292 12.31 14.15 1.02
N ALA A 293 12.60 15.28 0.37
CA ALA A 293 11.94 15.70 -0.86
C ALA A 293 12.56 15.10 -2.14
N ALA A 294 13.27 13.97 -2.03
CA ALA A 294 13.83 13.30 -3.20
C ALA A 294 12.71 12.85 -4.16
N MET A 295 12.93 12.96 -5.47
CA MET A 295 12.04 12.33 -6.44
C MET A 295 12.08 10.82 -6.27
N ILE A 296 10.93 10.19 -6.47
CA ILE A 296 10.75 8.77 -6.19
C ILE A 296 10.63 7.99 -7.49
N PRO A 297 11.36 6.88 -7.66
CA PRO A 297 11.25 6.07 -8.85
C PRO A 297 9.91 5.34 -8.94
N VAL A 298 9.44 5.15 -10.16
CA VAL A 298 8.28 4.33 -10.50
C VAL A 298 8.73 3.26 -11.50
N PHE A 299 8.45 2.00 -11.21
CA PHE A 299 8.75 0.87 -12.07
C PHE A 299 7.42 0.27 -12.55
N ALA A 300 7.29 0.03 -13.86
CA ALA A 300 6.07 -0.54 -14.43
C ALA A 300 6.34 -1.72 -15.39
N TYR A 301 5.51 -2.76 -15.26
CA TYR A 301 5.55 -4.00 -16.06
C TYR A 301 4.12 -4.38 -16.49
N GLY A 302 3.98 -4.96 -17.68
CA GLY A 302 2.70 -5.45 -18.20
C GLY A 302 1.97 -4.45 -19.12
N PRO A 303 0.70 -4.73 -19.47
CA PRO A 303 -0.13 -3.84 -20.29
C PRO A 303 -0.19 -2.43 -19.70
N GLY A 304 -0.10 -1.38 -20.54
CA GLY A 304 -0.12 0.00 -20.07
C GLY A 304 1.16 0.52 -19.42
N ALA A 305 2.17 -0.33 -19.15
CA ALA A 305 3.38 0.06 -18.40
C ALA A 305 4.12 1.29 -18.98
N ARG A 306 4.09 1.49 -20.31
CA ARG A 306 4.72 2.64 -20.98
C ARG A 306 4.22 4.00 -20.48
N LEU A 307 2.99 4.06 -19.94
CA LEU A 307 2.40 5.26 -19.38
C LEU A 307 3.21 5.81 -18.20
N PHE A 308 3.94 4.96 -17.49
CA PHE A 308 4.71 5.32 -16.28
C PHE A 308 6.15 5.76 -16.57
N SER A 309 6.47 6.08 -17.82
CA SER A 309 7.77 6.67 -18.19
C SER A 309 7.79 8.20 -17.98
N GLY A 310 8.98 8.77 -17.77
CA GLY A 310 9.18 10.21 -17.61
C GLY A 310 9.11 10.69 -16.16
N ILE A 311 9.00 12.02 -15.98
CA ILE A 311 8.93 12.68 -14.67
C ILE A 311 7.56 13.36 -14.54
N TYR A 312 6.82 13.09 -13.47
CA TYR A 312 5.45 13.60 -13.29
C TYR A 312 5.08 13.86 -11.81
N GLU A 313 3.89 14.39 -11.56
CA GLU A 313 3.34 14.48 -10.19
C GLU A 313 2.86 13.11 -9.71
N ASN A 314 3.01 12.79 -8.41
CA ASN A 314 2.48 11.55 -7.84
C ASN A 314 0.99 11.31 -8.13
N THR A 315 0.18 12.38 -8.24
CA THR A 315 -1.23 12.33 -8.64
C THR A 315 -1.48 11.68 -9.99
N GLN A 316 -0.51 11.78 -10.92
CA GLN A 316 -0.63 11.17 -12.25
C GLN A 316 -0.65 9.65 -12.20
N ILE A 317 -0.23 9.01 -11.10
CA ILE A 317 -0.30 7.55 -10.96
C ILE A 317 -1.76 7.07 -11.00
N TYR A 318 -2.68 7.78 -10.31
CA TYR A 318 -4.11 7.51 -10.38
C TYR A 318 -4.63 7.58 -11.82
N HIS A 319 -4.39 8.70 -12.50
CA HIS A 319 -4.89 8.92 -13.87
C HIS A 319 -4.28 7.92 -14.87
N LYS A 320 -3.00 7.57 -14.71
CA LYS A 320 -2.35 6.55 -15.55
C LYS A 320 -2.87 5.15 -15.29
N MET A 321 -3.25 4.81 -14.06
CA MET A 321 -3.95 3.54 -13.76
C MET A 321 -5.30 3.52 -14.47
N LYS A 322 -6.07 4.60 -14.41
CA LYS A 322 -7.35 4.71 -15.13
C LYS A 322 -7.21 4.61 -16.63
N GLU A 323 -6.22 5.29 -17.21
CA GLU A 323 -5.92 5.20 -18.64
C GLU A 323 -5.53 3.76 -19.04
N ALA A 324 -4.73 3.07 -18.22
CA ALA A 324 -4.36 1.67 -18.47
C ALA A 324 -5.55 0.69 -18.37
N LEU A 325 -6.54 1.02 -17.54
CA LEU A 325 -7.77 0.25 -17.34
C LEU A 325 -8.90 0.69 -18.28
N GLU A 326 -8.66 1.68 -19.15
CA GLU A 326 -9.67 2.27 -20.05
C GLU A 326 -10.91 2.80 -19.30
N TRP A 327 -10.69 3.36 -18.10
CA TRP A 327 -11.75 3.93 -17.27
C TRP A 327 -11.98 5.41 -17.59
N ASP A 328 -13.19 5.74 -18.05
CA ASP A 328 -13.63 7.12 -18.24
C ASP A 328 -13.50 7.95 -16.95
N GLU A 329 -13.21 9.25 -17.09
CA GLU A 329 -13.26 10.17 -15.97
C GLU A 329 -14.71 10.31 -15.48
N ARG A 330 -15.02 9.75 -14.31
CA ARG A 330 -16.22 10.14 -13.57
C ARG A 330 -16.02 11.60 -13.13
N ALA A 331 -17.01 12.45 -13.38
CA ALA A 331 -17.02 13.82 -12.85
C ALA A 331 -16.99 13.76 -11.31
N GLY A 332 -15.83 14.00 -10.71
CA GLY A 332 -15.59 13.81 -9.29
C GLY A 332 -16.23 14.92 -8.46
N VAL A 333 -17.40 14.65 -7.88
CA VAL A 333 -17.84 15.03 -6.53
C VAL A 333 -18.84 13.95 -6.10
N ILE A 334 -18.61 13.30 -4.96
CA ILE A 334 -19.60 12.40 -4.35
C ILE A 334 -20.86 13.25 -4.10
N SER A 335 -21.94 13.02 -4.85
CA SER A 335 -23.24 13.58 -4.50
C SER A 335 -23.69 12.94 -3.19
N GLU A 336 -24.07 13.77 -2.21
CA GLU A 336 -24.65 13.32 -0.94
C GLU A 336 -25.74 12.26 -1.18
N PRO A 337 -25.91 11.27 -0.28
CA PRO A 337 -27.02 10.32 -0.38
C PRO A 337 -28.34 11.10 -0.37
N GLU A 338 -29.25 10.78 -1.30
CA GLU A 338 -30.60 11.32 -1.29
C GLU A 338 -31.30 11.00 0.04
N GLU A 339 -31.39 11.98 0.94
CA GLU A 339 -32.41 11.96 1.99
C GLU A 339 -33.79 12.16 1.33
N GLY A 340 -34.53 11.08 1.10
CA GLY A 340 -35.93 11.16 0.66
C GLY A 340 -36.58 9.79 0.46
N GLY A 341 -37.55 9.35 1.26
CA GLY A 341 -38.26 10.05 2.31
C GLY A 341 -39.15 9.13 3.14
N ARG A 342 -39.43 9.59 4.35
CA ARG A 342 -40.64 9.24 5.10
C ARG A 342 -41.61 10.41 4.94
N ASN A 343 -42.72 10.15 4.26
CA ASN A 343 -44.08 10.42 4.74
C ASN A 343 -45.10 9.79 3.80
#